data_AF-A0A424IX82-F1
#
_entry.id   AF-A0A424IX82-F1
#
_cell.length_a   1.000
_cell.length_b   1.000
_cell.length_c   1.000
_cell.angle_alpha   90.00
_cell.angle_beta   90.00
_cell.angle_gamma   90.00
#
_symmetry.space_group_name_H-M   'P 1'
#
loop_
_entity.id
_entity.type
_entity.pdbx_description
1 polymer ?
#
loop_
_entity_poly.entity_id
_entity_poly.type
_entity_poly.pdbx_seq_one_letter_code
_entity_poly.pdbx_strand_id
1 'polypeptide(L)'
;MLTEANLKEHLIKAYFIDGERKNIEVLYTSKDFKETHSYILEYDTKHPDCQALLEVMSLDDLHESTYQHKKDERLAFEQEAIVIAKKAGLVFDFNKIDTKFFPALVKALFDDAENEDHLFALKLALFDVDVIKDSKNQDLKKELRQAKNKLEIIKSAIKIYEAESN
;
A
#
# COMPACT_ATOMS: atom_id res chain seq x y z
N MET A 1 6.20 -14.08 36.35
CA MET A 1 6.99 -15.27 35.99
C MET A 1 6.13 -16.15 35.14
N LEU A 2 6.67 -16.58 34.01
CA LEU A 2 6.01 -17.53 33.11
C LEU A 2 6.19 -18.93 33.70
N THR A 3 5.16 -19.75 33.57
CA THR A 3 5.22 -21.16 33.97
C THR A 3 4.75 -22.00 32.82
N GLU A 4 5.35 -23.18 32.68
CA GLU A 4 4.96 -24.18 31.68
C GLU A 4 3.45 -24.47 31.73
N ALA A 5 2.91 -24.65 32.93
CA ALA A 5 1.48 -24.90 33.16
C ALA A 5 0.57 -23.78 32.64
N ASN A 6 1.00 -22.52 32.76
CA ASN A 6 0.22 -21.40 32.22
C ASN A 6 0.34 -21.36 30.69
N LEU A 7 1.51 -21.62 30.12
CA LEU A 7 1.72 -21.48 28.68
C LEU A 7 1.13 -22.62 27.85
N LYS A 8 1.06 -23.86 28.36
CA LYS A 8 0.53 -25.02 27.61
C LYS A 8 -0.88 -24.81 27.06
N GLU A 9 -1.75 -24.16 27.83
CA GLU A 9 -3.16 -23.95 27.44
C GLU A 9 -3.47 -22.51 27.01
N HIS A 10 -2.64 -21.54 27.42
CA HIS A 10 -2.93 -20.13 27.23
C HIS A 10 -1.96 -19.38 26.32
N LEU A 11 -0.90 -20.02 25.79
CA LEU A 11 0.00 -19.39 24.83
C LEU A 11 -0.75 -19.06 23.53
N ILE A 12 -0.68 -17.79 23.12
CA ILE A 12 -1.23 -17.32 21.85
C ILE A 12 -0.14 -17.33 20.79
N LYS A 13 0.97 -16.64 21.08
CA LYS A 13 2.15 -16.56 20.22
C LYS A 13 3.37 -16.12 21.02
N ALA A 14 4.54 -16.50 20.56
CA ALA A 14 5.80 -15.90 20.97
C ALA A 14 6.67 -15.65 19.75
N TYR A 15 7.45 -14.56 19.74
CA TYR A 15 8.31 -14.21 18.62
C TYR A 15 9.45 -13.31 19.08
N PHE A 16 10.56 -13.30 18.31
CA PHE A 16 11.64 -12.37 18.53
C PHE A 16 11.24 -10.96 18.07
N ILE A 17 11.45 -9.98 18.95
CA ILE A 17 11.10 -8.58 18.69
C ILE A 17 12.27 -7.77 18.10
N ASP A 18 13.49 -8.26 18.23
CA ASP A 18 14.69 -7.62 17.68
C ASP A 18 15.35 -8.45 16.57
N GLY A 19 16.19 -7.79 15.78
CA GLY A 19 16.92 -8.41 14.67
C GLY A 19 18.03 -9.37 15.14
N GLU A 20 18.56 -9.16 16.33
CA GLU A 20 19.62 -9.97 16.94
C GLU A 20 19.09 -11.24 17.61
N ARG A 21 17.76 -11.37 17.71
CA ARG A 21 17.02 -12.46 18.35
C ARG A 21 17.39 -12.61 19.84
N LYS A 22 17.50 -11.49 20.55
CA LYS A 22 17.83 -11.47 21.99
C LYS A 22 16.61 -11.38 22.89
N ASN A 23 15.53 -10.77 22.44
CA ASN A 23 14.34 -10.53 23.22
C ASN A 23 13.15 -11.19 22.53
N ILE A 24 12.32 -11.84 23.35
CA ILE A 24 11.12 -12.54 22.95
C ILE A 24 9.94 -11.85 23.63
N GLU A 25 8.93 -11.52 22.84
CA GLU A 25 7.61 -11.17 23.39
C GLU A 25 6.73 -12.40 23.37
N VAL A 26 6.15 -12.72 24.53
CA VAL A 26 5.21 -13.82 24.73
C VAL A 26 3.84 -13.23 24.98
N LEU A 27 2.90 -13.57 24.10
CA LEU A 27 1.48 -13.25 24.28
C LEU A 27 0.75 -14.49 24.77
N TYR A 28 0.03 -14.35 25.88
CA TYR A 28 -0.77 -15.41 26.46
C TYR A 28 -2.07 -14.87 27.04
N THR A 29 -3.08 -15.73 27.16
CA THR A 29 -4.38 -15.35 27.72
C THR A 29 -4.43 -15.47 29.24
N SER A 30 -5.35 -14.75 29.88
CA SER A 30 -5.78 -15.03 31.24
C SER A 30 -6.42 -16.42 31.33
N LYS A 31 -6.52 -16.98 32.54
CA LYS A 31 -7.14 -18.30 32.78
C LYS A 31 -8.58 -18.40 32.28
N ASP A 32 -9.30 -17.28 32.19
CA ASP A 32 -10.67 -17.20 31.69
C ASP A 32 -10.76 -16.78 30.20
N PHE A 33 -9.63 -16.70 29.50
CA PHE A 33 -9.51 -16.34 28.08
C PHE A 33 -10.05 -14.95 27.70
N LYS A 34 -10.22 -14.04 28.67
CA LYS A 34 -10.79 -12.70 28.41
C LYS A 34 -9.73 -11.63 28.21
N GLU A 35 -8.57 -11.77 28.82
CA GLU A 35 -7.50 -10.80 28.75
C GLU A 35 -6.30 -11.40 28.01
N THR A 36 -5.62 -10.57 27.23
CA THR A 36 -4.33 -10.92 26.63
C THR A 36 -3.23 -10.19 27.39
N HIS A 37 -2.25 -10.93 27.86
CA HIS A 37 -1.07 -10.41 28.54
C HIS A 37 0.12 -10.49 27.59
N SER A 38 0.97 -9.46 27.65
CA SER A 38 2.28 -9.44 27.00
C SER A 38 3.37 -9.54 28.07
N TYR A 39 4.38 -10.36 27.81
CA TYR A 39 5.56 -10.47 28.66
C TYR A 39 6.82 -10.54 27.79
N ILE A 40 7.75 -9.63 28.03
CA ILE A 40 9.03 -9.58 27.32
C ILE A 40 10.09 -10.27 28.17
N LEU A 41 10.83 -11.19 27.57
CA LEU A 41 11.94 -11.91 28.20
C LEU A 41 13.16 -11.95 27.29
N GLU A 42 14.34 -12.03 27.90
CA GLU A 42 15.59 -12.27 27.18
C GLU A 42 15.72 -13.76 26.84
N TYR A 43 16.20 -14.06 25.63
CA TYR A 43 16.50 -15.41 25.19
C TYR A 43 17.77 -15.93 25.87
N ASP A 44 17.62 -16.33 27.13
CA ASP A 44 18.63 -17.05 27.89
C ASP A 44 18.11 -18.43 28.27
N THR A 45 18.63 -19.47 27.62
CA THR A 45 18.27 -20.89 27.89
C THR A 45 18.47 -21.35 29.34
N LYS A 46 19.19 -20.57 30.16
CA LYS A 46 19.37 -20.84 31.59
C LYS A 46 18.32 -20.15 32.47
N HIS A 47 17.61 -19.15 31.94
CA HIS A 47 16.60 -18.42 32.69
C HIS A 47 15.30 -19.24 32.81
N PRO A 48 14.69 -19.35 34.00
CA PRO A 48 13.49 -20.17 34.21
C PRO A 48 12.32 -19.83 33.27
N ASP A 49 12.08 -18.54 33.02
CA ASP A 49 11.00 -18.11 32.11
C ASP A 49 11.25 -18.54 30.65
N CYS A 50 12.52 -18.56 30.21
CA CYS A 50 12.88 -18.98 28.86
C CYS A 50 12.76 -20.51 28.73
N GLN A 51 13.17 -21.26 29.76
CA GLN A 51 12.96 -22.70 29.82
C GLN A 51 11.48 -23.06 29.74
N ALA A 52 10.63 -22.37 30.52
CA ALA A 52 9.18 -22.58 30.49
C ALA A 52 8.57 -22.34 29.11
N LEU A 53 9.08 -21.37 28.33
CA LEU A 53 8.68 -21.14 26.95
C LEU A 53 9.17 -22.26 26.02
N LEU A 54 10.43 -22.68 26.15
CA LEU A 54 11.04 -23.69 25.28
C LEU A 54 10.45 -25.10 25.46
N GLU A 55 9.80 -25.37 26.60
CA GLU A 55 9.02 -26.59 26.83
C GLU A 55 7.71 -26.64 26.03
N VAL A 56 7.18 -25.50 25.60
CA VAL A 56 5.90 -25.41 24.85
C VAL A 56 6.06 -24.96 23.40
N MET A 57 7.19 -24.34 23.06
CA MET A 57 7.49 -23.84 21.72
C MET A 57 8.98 -24.04 21.43
N SER A 58 9.31 -24.79 20.39
CA SER A 58 10.71 -25.01 20.02
C SER A 58 11.36 -23.74 19.45
N LEU A 59 12.69 -23.71 19.37
CA LEU A 59 13.40 -22.61 18.74
C LEU A 59 13.03 -22.45 17.25
N ASP A 60 12.77 -23.57 16.56
CA ASP A 60 12.34 -23.56 15.16
C ASP A 60 10.93 -22.97 15.04
N ASP A 61 10.00 -23.36 15.92
CA ASP A 61 8.65 -22.77 15.97
C ASP A 61 8.72 -21.26 16.27
N LEU A 62 9.64 -20.85 17.14
CA LEU A 62 9.85 -19.45 17.47
C LEU A 62 10.37 -18.65 16.26
N HIS A 63 11.25 -19.25 15.45
CA HIS A 63 11.71 -18.65 14.20
C HIS A 63 10.60 -18.54 13.15
N GLU A 64 9.80 -19.59 12.98
CA GLU A 64 8.64 -19.59 12.08
C GLU A 64 7.61 -18.54 12.52
N SER A 65 7.25 -18.52 13.81
CA SER A 65 6.35 -17.53 14.40
C SER A 65 6.86 -16.09 14.21
N THR A 66 8.16 -15.87 14.39
CA THR A 66 8.80 -14.56 14.11
C THR A 66 8.68 -14.16 12.66
N TYR A 67 8.88 -15.09 11.72
CA TYR A 67 8.75 -14.83 10.30
C TYR A 67 7.31 -14.47 9.93
N GLN A 68 6.33 -15.26 10.38
CA GLN A 68 4.91 -15.01 10.11
C GLN A 68 4.47 -13.67 10.72
N HIS A 69 4.86 -13.38 11.96
CA HIS A 69 4.52 -12.12 12.60
C HIS A 69 5.03 -10.90 11.81
N LYS A 70 6.30 -10.92 11.38
CA LYS A 70 6.87 -9.82 10.56
C LYS A 70 6.19 -9.69 9.20
N LYS A 71 5.80 -10.82 8.60
CA LYS A 71 5.07 -10.84 7.33
C LYS A 71 3.67 -10.21 7.50
N ASP A 72 2.96 -10.59 8.56
CA ASP A 72 1.62 -10.08 8.84
C ASP A 72 1.63 -8.59 9.21
N GLU A 73 2.59 -8.15 10.02
CA GLU A 73 2.77 -6.72 10.33
C GLU A 73 3.03 -5.89 9.06
N ARG A 74 3.92 -6.39 8.19
CA ARG A 74 4.19 -5.73 6.92
C ARG A 74 2.93 -5.63 6.06
N LEU A 75 2.16 -6.71 5.94
CA LEU A 75 0.91 -6.70 5.16
C LEU A 75 -0.12 -5.73 5.75
N ALA A 76 -0.29 -5.71 7.07
CA ALA A 76 -1.19 -4.79 7.75
C ALA A 76 -0.77 -3.33 7.53
N PHE A 77 0.52 -3.04 7.66
CA PHE A 77 1.08 -1.72 7.39
C PHE A 77 0.88 -1.28 5.93
N GLU A 78 1.17 -2.15 4.96
CA GLU A 78 0.97 -1.87 3.53
C GLU A 78 -0.52 -1.56 3.23
N GLN A 79 -1.44 -2.33 3.80
CA GLN A 79 -2.88 -2.11 3.64
C GLN A 79 -3.34 -0.78 4.24
N GLU A 80 -2.91 -0.47 5.46
CA GLU A 80 -3.25 0.78 6.13
C GLU A 80 -2.67 1.98 5.39
N ALA A 81 -1.41 1.89 4.93
CA ALA A 81 -0.75 2.92 4.14
C ALA A 81 -1.54 3.21 2.84
N ILE A 82 -2.01 2.17 2.13
CA ILE A 82 -2.85 2.33 0.94
C ILE A 82 -4.17 3.02 1.29
N VAL A 83 -4.83 2.63 2.38
CA VAL A 83 -6.10 3.24 2.83
C VAL A 83 -5.91 4.73 3.15
N ILE A 84 -4.84 5.08 3.87
CA ILE A 84 -4.49 6.46 4.19
C ILE A 84 -4.20 7.25 2.91
N ALA A 85 -3.40 6.68 2.00
CA ALA A 85 -3.06 7.33 0.73
C ALA A 85 -4.29 7.56 -0.15
N LYS A 86 -5.24 6.60 -0.22
CA LYS A 86 -6.53 6.77 -0.90
C LYS A 86 -7.36 7.89 -0.24
N LYS A 87 -7.48 7.91 1.09
CA LYS A 87 -8.22 8.97 1.82
C LYS A 87 -7.63 10.36 1.59
N ALA A 88 -6.31 10.45 1.53
CA ALA A 88 -5.55 11.67 1.26
C ALA A 88 -5.58 12.09 -0.23
N GLY A 89 -6.11 11.25 -1.13
CA GLY A 89 -6.13 11.50 -2.57
C GLY A 89 -4.77 11.38 -3.25
N LEU A 90 -3.81 10.70 -2.61
CA LEU A 90 -2.47 10.43 -3.17
C LEU A 90 -2.45 9.23 -4.12
N VAL A 91 -3.43 8.33 -3.98
CA VAL A 91 -3.61 7.17 -4.86
C VAL A 91 -4.97 7.27 -5.53
N PHE A 92 -4.96 7.31 -6.87
CA PHE A 92 -6.17 7.34 -7.68
C PHE A 92 -6.62 5.92 -8.02
N ASP A 93 -7.89 5.62 -7.76
CA ASP A 93 -8.53 4.39 -8.22
C ASP A 93 -9.25 4.71 -9.54
N PHE A 94 -8.63 4.36 -10.67
CA PHE A 94 -9.16 4.68 -12.01
C PHE A 94 -10.56 4.11 -12.26
N ASN A 95 -11.00 3.11 -11.49
CA ASN A 95 -12.32 2.49 -11.61
C ASN A 95 -13.41 3.20 -10.77
N LYS A 96 -13.02 4.10 -9.87
CA LYS A 96 -13.94 4.88 -9.01
C LYS A 96 -13.48 6.32 -8.95
N ILE A 97 -13.85 7.10 -9.96
CA ILE A 97 -13.62 8.55 -9.97
C ILE A 97 -14.44 9.18 -8.84
N ASP A 98 -13.80 9.49 -7.72
CA ASP A 98 -14.39 10.28 -6.62
C ASP A 98 -14.38 11.78 -7.00
N THR A 99 -15.28 12.56 -6.41
CA THR A 99 -15.38 14.02 -6.51
C THR A 99 -14.05 14.75 -6.28
N LYS A 100 -13.12 14.19 -5.49
CA LYS A 100 -11.77 14.74 -5.27
C LYS A 100 -10.87 14.69 -6.51
N PHE A 101 -11.20 13.88 -7.52
CA PHE A 101 -10.48 13.84 -8.79
C PHE A 101 -10.57 15.17 -9.55
N PHE A 102 -11.75 15.81 -9.58
CA PHE A 102 -11.95 17.01 -10.37
C PHE A 102 -11.07 18.19 -9.93
N PRO A 103 -10.93 18.50 -8.62
CA PRO A 103 -9.94 19.48 -8.17
C PRO A 103 -8.50 19.13 -8.56
N ALA A 104 -8.11 17.85 -8.47
CA ALA A 104 -6.77 17.40 -8.85
C ALA A 104 -6.53 17.56 -10.36
N LEU A 105 -7.51 17.24 -11.19
CA LEU A 105 -7.48 17.46 -12.64
C LEU A 105 -7.33 18.94 -12.98
N VAL A 106 -8.15 19.81 -12.36
CA VAL A 106 -8.05 21.27 -12.55
C VAL A 106 -6.65 21.75 -12.18
N LYS A 107 -6.14 21.34 -11.01
CA LYS A 107 -4.79 21.69 -10.59
C LYS A 107 -3.73 21.21 -11.59
N ALA A 108 -3.82 19.95 -12.03
CA ALA A 108 -2.88 19.37 -12.97
C ALA A 108 -2.89 20.07 -14.33
N LEU A 109 -4.04 20.57 -14.78
CA LEU A 109 -4.19 21.29 -16.05
C LEU A 109 -3.76 22.75 -15.98
N PHE A 110 -4.00 23.43 -14.85
CA PHE A 110 -3.86 24.88 -14.74
C PHE A 110 -2.63 25.35 -13.92
N ASP A 111 -2.19 24.62 -12.90
CA ASP A 111 -1.06 25.05 -12.04
C ASP A 111 0.31 24.60 -12.58
N ASP A 112 0.36 23.54 -13.37
CA ASP A 112 1.59 22.95 -13.91
C ASP A 112 1.50 22.75 -15.44
N ALA A 113 1.10 23.81 -16.16
CA ALA A 113 0.67 23.71 -17.56
C ALA A 113 1.77 23.30 -18.56
N GLU A 114 3.06 23.42 -18.19
CA GLU A 114 4.21 23.36 -19.10
C GLU A 114 5.23 22.24 -18.81
N ASN A 115 4.99 21.38 -17.82
CA ASN A 115 5.89 20.25 -17.55
C ASN A 115 5.97 19.30 -18.76
N GLU A 116 7.16 19.21 -19.39
CA GLU A 116 7.38 18.48 -20.64
C GLU A 116 7.03 16.98 -20.55
N ASP A 117 7.39 16.32 -19.45
CA ASP A 117 7.07 14.90 -19.24
C ASP A 117 5.56 14.68 -19.16
N HIS A 118 4.86 15.58 -18.46
CA HIS A 118 3.40 15.55 -18.38
C HIS A 118 2.74 15.83 -19.74
N LEU A 119 3.28 16.74 -20.54
CA LEU A 119 2.78 17.03 -21.88
C LEU A 119 2.93 15.82 -22.81
N PHE A 120 4.07 15.14 -22.74
CA PHE A 120 4.32 13.94 -23.53
C PHE A 120 3.39 12.78 -23.12
N ALA A 121 3.30 12.51 -21.81
CA ALA A 121 2.42 11.46 -21.28
C ALA A 121 0.94 11.71 -21.64
N LEU A 122 0.48 12.97 -21.53
CA LEU A 122 -0.89 13.34 -21.88
C LEU A 122 -1.19 13.13 -23.38
N LYS A 123 -0.26 13.51 -24.27
CA LYS A 123 -0.41 13.28 -25.71
C LYS A 123 -0.48 11.79 -26.04
N LEU A 124 0.41 10.99 -25.45
CA LEU A 124 0.45 9.55 -25.67
C LEU A 124 -0.89 8.90 -25.25
N ALA A 125 -1.37 9.21 -24.05
CA ALA A 125 -2.65 8.71 -23.55
C ALA A 125 -3.84 9.11 -24.44
N LEU A 126 -3.85 10.33 -24.99
CA LEU A 126 -4.89 10.77 -25.92
C LEU A 126 -4.83 10.06 -27.28
N PHE A 127 -3.64 9.71 -27.77
CA PHE A 127 -3.49 8.94 -29.00
C PHE A 127 -3.88 7.46 -28.86
N ASP A 128 -4.01 6.96 -27.63
CA ASP A 128 -4.55 5.62 -27.36
C ASP A 128 -6.08 5.59 -27.27
N VAL A 129 -6.76 6.74 -27.26
CA VAL A 129 -8.24 6.80 -27.32
C VAL A 129 -8.69 6.49 -28.75
N ASP A 130 -9.49 5.43 -28.92
CA ASP A 130 -9.92 4.92 -30.24
C ASP A 130 -10.44 6.01 -31.19
N VAL A 131 -11.31 6.91 -30.71
CA VAL A 131 -11.87 8.03 -31.52
C VAL A 131 -10.76 8.95 -32.06
N ILE A 132 -9.75 9.25 -31.24
CA ILE A 132 -8.63 10.10 -31.64
C ILE A 132 -7.66 9.30 -32.52
N LYS A 133 -7.35 8.06 -32.15
CA LYS A 133 -6.45 7.16 -32.87
C LYS A 133 -6.93 6.91 -34.29
N ASP A 134 -8.22 6.67 -34.48
CA ASP A 134 -8.81 6.30 -35.77
C ASP A 134 -9.30 7.51 -36.57
N SER A 135 -9.28 8.71 -35.99
CA SER A 135 -9.67 9.94 -36.68
C SER A 135 -8.92 10.15 -38.01
N LYS A 136 -9.65 10.57 -39.04
CA LYS A 136 -9.06 10.85 -40.37
C LYS A 136 -8.49 12.26 -40.47
N ASN A 137 -8.79 13.13 -39.51
CA ASN A 137 -8.39 14.53 -39.51
C ASN A 137 -6.91 14.68 -39.12
N GLN A 138 -6.03 14.59 -40.13
CA GLN A 138 -4.58 14.67 -39.94
C GLN A 138 -4.12 16.04 -39.43
N ASP A 139 -4.82 17.12 -39.78
CA ASP A 139 -4.47 18.47 -39.35
C ASP A 139 -4.68 18.65 -37.85
N LEU A 140 -5.82 18.20 -37.32
CA LEU A 140 -6.07 18.24 -35.88
C LEU A 140 -5.15 17.31 -35.09
N LYS A 141 -4.80 16.14 -35.65
CA LYS A 141 -3.78 15.26 -35.05
C LYS A 141 -2.41 15.92 -34.99
N LYS A 142 -2.05 16.67 -36.04
CA LYS A 142 -0.80 17.45 -36.06
C LYS A 142 -0.83 18.57 -35.02
N GLU A 143 -1.95 19.27 -34.88
CA GLU A 143 -2.17 20.29 -33.83
C GLU A 143 -1.98 19.68 -32.44
N LEU A 144 -2.57 18.50 -32.17
CA LEU A 144 -2.41 17.79 -30.89
C LEU A 144 -0.95 17.39 -30.59
N ARG A 145 -0.19 16.93 -31.60
CA ARG A 145 1.24 16.61 -31.44
C ARG A 145 2.07 17.86 -31.12
N GLN A 146 1.74 18.99 -31.75
CA GLN A 146 2.51 20.23 -31.68
C GLN A 146 2.12 21.16 -30.52
N ALA A 147 0.99 20.90 -29.86
CA ALA A 147 0.50 21.66 -28.72
C ALA A 147 1.57 21.82 -27.63
N LYS A 148 1.69 23.02 -27.07
CA LYS A 148 2.79 23.42 -26.17
C LYS A 148 2.42 23.43 -24.69
N ASN A 149 1.13 23.35 -24.37
CA ASN A 149 0.65 23.30 -23.00
C ASN A 149 -0.52 22.31 -22.89
N LYS A 150 -0.83 21.92 -21.65
CA LYS A 150 -1.89 20.94 -21.35
C LYS A 150 -3.26 21.36 -21.88
N LEU A 151 -3.56 22.67 -21.86
CA LEU A 151 -4.84 23.21 -22.32
C LEU A 151 -5.02 23.11 -23.84
N GLU A 152 -3.98 23.40 -24.62
CA GLU A 152 -3.98 23.22 -26.08
C GLU A 152 -4.16 21.76 -26.46
N ILE A 153 -3.46 20.85 -25.77
CA ILE A 153 -3.58 19.40 -26.00
C ILE A 153 -5.04 18.96 -25.82
N ILE A 154 -5.68 19.33 -24.69
CA ILE A 154 -7.07 18.97 -24.40
C ILE A 154 -8.03 19.62 -25.41
N LYS A 155 -7.82 20.89 -25.79
CA LYS A 155 -8.64 21.56 -26.80
C LYS A 155 -8.59 20.85 -28.15
N SER A 156 -7.40 20.48 -28.63
CA SER A 156 -7.26 19.76 -29.89
C SER A 156 -7.92 18.37 -29.83
N ALA A 157 -7.80 17.69 -28.69
CA ALA A 157 -8.47 16.40 -28.49
C ALA A 157 -10.00 16.51 -28.55
N ILE A 158 -10.58 17.52 -27.89
CA ILE A 158 -12.03 17.79 -27.93
C ILE A 158 -12.49 18.08 -29.36
N LYS A 159 -11.76 18.91 -30.11
CA LYS A 159 -12.09 19.19 -31.53
C LYS A 159 -12.11 17.92 -32.39
N ILE A 160 -11.15 17.01 -32.18
CA ILE A 160 -11.11 15.72 -32.90
C ILE A 160 -12.35 14.89 -32.53
N TYR A 161 -12.65 14.79 -31.24
CA TYR A 161 -13.79 14.04 -30.76
C TYR A 161 -15.11 14.56 -31.33
N GLU A 162 -15.31 15.88 -31.34
CA GLU A 162 -16.51 16.52 -31.91
C GLU A 162 -16.61 16.35 -33.44
N ALA A 163 -15.47 16.32 -34.15
CA ALA A 163 -15.45 16.14 -35.60
C ALA A 163 -15.77 14.70 -36.04
N GLU A 164 -15.47 13.70 -35.21
CA GLU A 164 -15.68 12.27 -35.53
C GLU A 164 -16.95 11.69 -34.85
N SER A 165 -17.51 12.38 -33.85
CA SER A 165 -18.77 11.99 -33.17
C SER A 165 -20.03 12.58 -33.82
N ASN A 166 -19.87 13.42 -34.85
CA ASN A 166 -20.94 13.90 -35.74
C ASN A 166 -20.93 13.12 -37.05
#